data_AF-A0A958PSH8-F1
#
_entry.id   AF-A0A958PSH8-F1
#
_cell.length_a   1.000
_cell.length_b   1.000
_cell.length_c   1.000
_cell.angle_alpha   90.00
_cell.angle_beta   90.00
_cell.angle_gamma   90.00
#
_symmetry.space_group_name_H-M   'P 1'
#
loop_
_entity.id
_entity.type
_entity.pdbx_description
1 polymer ?
#
loop_
_entity_poly.entity_id
_entity_poly.type
_entity_poly.pdbx_seq_one_letter_code
_entity_poly.pdbx_strand_id
1 'polypeptide(L)'
;GTQLMIVNQYIDGVTLQQFWENYDVSVDEAIEILRQVLLGIKDLEKNSYSHGDLSLGNIMIDKKGHVFLIDYSKPSSCFEITPEFAAPEVLMGQDPDTYSDLFSVGRILQKICPKIDDRLDLMPLLEPLPLNRKFYESVECEHARSQLAKKVQTLQKKKERSSRTLRWMDNVKRRSSWRESSKGVAVRKWVVAFLAPIYVMGVVSASPEFVDEPSGGVVSVVTSRWYQVVIEGRNLGYTPLNKVFLPEGSYLVQWTSSSDVGERQVEIVTGQHLVLSDSFFDSGRHPKRNR
;
A
#
# COMPACT_ATOMS: atom_id res chain seq x y z
N GLY A 1 -29.41 12.47 -19.30
CA GLY A 1 -28.78 12.08 -18.03
C GLY A 1 -27.74 13.12 -17.70
N THR A 2 -27.70 13.60 -16.45
CA THR A 2 -26.73 14.60 -15.99
C THR A 2 -25.47 13.88 -15.55
N GLN A 3 -24.32 14.23 -16.10
CA GLN A 3 -23.03 13.67 -15.72
C GLN A 3 -22.31 14.68 -14.81
N LEU A 4 -21.90 14.24 -13.62
CA LEU A 4 -21.09 15.04 -12.70
C LEU A 4 -19.64 15.05 -13.21
N MET A 5 -19.05 16.24 -13.33
CA MET A 5 -17.63 16.43 -13.67
C MET A 5 -16.99 17.30 -12.59
N ILE A 6 -15.87 16.84 -12.05
CA ILE A 6 -15.06 17.58 -11.08
C ILE A 6 -13.86 18.15 -11.82
N VAL A 7 -13.64 19.47 -11.72
CA VAL A 7 -12.51 20.17 -12.34
C VAL A 7 -11.58 20.66 -11.24
N ASN A 8 -10.39 20.05 -11.16
CA ASN A 8 -9.37 20.39 -10.18
C ASN A 8 -8.14 21.03 -10.84
N GLN A 9 -7.27 21.61 -10.03
CA GLN A 9 -5.96 22.10 -10.50
C GLN A 9 -5.18 20.96 -11.17
N TYR A 10 -4.62 21.24 -12.34
CA TYR A 10 -3.69 20.32 -12.99
C TYR A 10 -2.35 20.33 -12.26
N ILE A 11 -1.96 19.19 -11.70
CA ILE A 11 -0.66 18.98 -11.06
C ILE A 11 0.27 18.32 -12.07
N ASP A 12 1.27 19.06 -12.53
CA ASP A 12 2.28 18.56 -13.47
C ASP A 12 3.33 17.72 -12.73
N GLY A 13 2.96 16.47 -12.45
CA GLY A 13 3.70 15.59 -11.55
C GLY A 13 3.47 14.10 -11.79
N VAL A 14 3.76 13.31 -10.77
CA VAL A 14 3.49 11.87 -10.68
C VAL A 14 2.85 11.55 -9.33
N THR A 15 2.12 10.45 -9.22
CA THR A 15 1.65 9.98 -7.90
C THR A 15 2.82 9.44 -7.07
N LEU A 16 2.69 9.48 -5.74
CA LEU A 16 3.67 8.90 -4.83
C LEU A 16 3.83 7.40 -5.07
N GLN A 17 2.74 6.71 -5.44
CA GLN A 17 2.79 5.31 -5.86
C GLN A 17 3.75 5.10 -7.04
N GLN A 18 3.59 5.88 -8.12
CA GLN A 18 4.47 5.80 -9.29
C GLN A 18 5.91 6.16 -8.95
N PHE A 19 6.11 7.10 -8.03
CA PHE A 19 7.43 7.50 -7.57
C PHE A 19 8.12 6.35 -6.82
N TRP A 20 7.44 5.78 -5.82
CA TRP A 20 7.93 4.69 -4.98
C TRP A 20 8.21 3.41 -5.79
N GLU A 21 7.38 3.08 -6.78
CA GLU A 21 7.60 1.93 -7.67
C GLU A 21 8.87 2.05 -8.53
N ASN A 22 9.42 3.26 -8.71
CA ASN A 22 10.57 3.49 -9.57
C ASN A 22 11.84 3.93 -8.84
N TYR A 23 11.75 4.31 -7.57
CA TYR A 23 12.89 4.78 -6.78
C TYR A 23 12.82 4.32 -5.33
N ASP A 24 13.98 3.99 -4.78
CA ASP A 24 14.16 3.97 -3.34
C ASP A 24 14.01 5.40 -2.80
N VAL A 25 13.18 5.54 -1.75
CA VAL A 25 12.95 6.80 -1.06
C VAL A 25 13.92 6.90 0.11
N SER A 26 14.76 7.93 0.11
CA SER A 26 15.68 8.17 1.23
C SER A 26 14.93 8.67 2.47
N VAL A 27 15.55 8.59 3.64
CA VAL A 27 14.98 9.12 4.89
C VAL A 27 14.66 10.62 4.76
N ASP A 28 15.57 11.41 4.17
CA ASP A 28 15.35 12.85 4.02
C ASP A 28 14.21 13.16 3.03
N GLU A 29 14.08 12.37 1.95
CA GLU A 29 12.95 12.48 1.01
C GLU A 29 11.63 12.11 1.69
N ALA A 30 11.61 11.05 2.49
CA ALA A 30 10.44 10.61 3.23
C ALA A 30 9.99 11.64 4.28
N ILE A 31 10.94 12.26 4.99
CA ILE A 31 10.68 13.37 5.93
C ILE A 31 10.10 14.58 5.20
N GLU A 32 10.65 14.94 4.03
CA GLU A 32 10.14 16.08 3.26
C GLU A 32 8.73 15.82 2.70
N ILE A 33 8.45 14.59 2.26
CA ILE A 33 7.10 14.17 1.86
C ILE A 33 6.15 14.25 3.06
N LEU A 34 6.52 13.65 4.19
CA LEU A 34 5.74 13.67 5.44
C LEU A 34 5.38 15.11 5.83
N ARG A 35 6.37 16.00 5.86
CA ARG A 35 6.19 17.40 6.24
C ARG A 35 5.10 18.06 5.40
N GLN A 36 5.17 17.94 4.08
CA GLN A 36 4.22 18.59 3.18
C GLN A 36 2.82 17.95 3.26
N VAL A 37 2.74 16.62 3.45
CA VAL A 37 1.46 15.93 3.70
C VAL A 37 0.81 16.43 5.00
N LEU A 38 1.57 16.53 6.09
CA LEU A 38 1.06 17.05 7.36
C LEU A 38 0.61 18.51 7.29
N LEU A 39 1.27 19.33 6.46
CA LEU A 39 0.80 20.70 6.17
C LEU A 39 -0.56 20.67 5.46
N GLY A 40 -0.73 19.79 4.46
CA GLY A 40 -2.01 19.60 3.79
C GLY A 40 -3.12 19.15 4.74
N ILE A 41 -2.83 18.21 5.65
CA ILE A 41 -3.78 17.76 6.68
C ILE A 41 -4.14 18.90 7.63
N LYS A 42 -3.17 19.71 8.09
CA LYS A 42 -3.46 20.88 8.94
C LYS A 42 -4.39 21.88 8.24
N ASP A 43 -4.24 22.05 6.93
CA ASP A 43 -5.11 22.94 6.17
C ASP A 43 -6.53 22.37 5.98
N LEU A 44 -6.68 21.05 5.83
CA LEU A 44 -7.99 20.38 5.86
C LEU A 44 -8.65 20.53 7.24
N GLU A 45 -7.90 20.26 8.32
CA GLU A 45 -8.37 20.33 9.70
C GLU A 45 -8.89 21.73 10.05
N LYS A 46 -8.17 22.80 9.67
CA LYS A 46 -8.62 24.20 9.87
C LYS A 46 -9.97 24.48 9.22
N ASN A 47 -10.31 23.76 8.15
CA ASN A 47 -11.57 23.89 7.44
C ASN A 47 -12.61 22.85 7.90
N SER A 48 -12.35 22.12 9.00
CA SER A 48 -13.21 21.04 9.53
C SER A 48 -13.42 19.87 8.55
N TYR A 49 -12.42 19.60 7.71
CA TYR A 49 -12.38 18.45 6.82
C TYR A 49 -11.26 17.50 7.21
N SER A 50 -11.48 16.22 6.97
CA SER A 50 -10.47 15.17 6.88
C SER A 50 -10.39 14.70 5.43
N HIS A 51 -9.28 14.05 5.06
CA HIS A 51 -9.11 13.46 3.75
C HIS A 51 -9.85 12.12 3.65
N GLY A 52 -9.68 11.22 4.62
CA GLY A 52 -10.45 9.98 4.78
C GLY A 52 -10.03 8.78 3.93
N ASP A 53 -9.31 9.00 2.82
CA ASP A 53 -8.66 7.94 2.03
C ASP A 53 -7.22 8.31 1.63
N LEU A 54 -6.37 8.66 2.60
CA LEU A 54 -4.96 8.92 2.29
C LEU A 54 -4.25 7.62 1.87
N SER A 55 -3.69 7.64 0.66
CA SER A 55 -2.97 6.52 0.07
C SER A 55 -1.80 7.01 -0.81
N LEU A 56 -0.94 6.10 -1.27
CA LEU A 56 0.12 6.46 -2.23
C LEU A 56 -0.42 6.97 -3.57
N GLY A 57 -1.64 6.57 -3.94
CA GLY A 57 -2.31 7.04 -5.16
C GLY A 57 -2.84 8.47 -5.03
N ASN A 58 -3.24 8.85 -3.81
CA ASN A 58 -3.89 10.12 -3.50
C ASN A 58 -2.90 11.23 -3.07
N ILE A 59 -1.60 10.98 -3.27
CA ILE A 59 -0.53 11.94 -3.05
C ILE A 59 0.20 12.13 -4.38
N MET A 60 0.37 13.39 -4.81
CA MET A 60 1.14 13.73 -6.00
C MET A 60 2.39 14.52 -5.66
N ILE A 61 3.46 14.32 -6.44
CA ILE A 61 4.70 15.09 -6.38
C ILE A 61 4.90 15.79 -7.73
N ASP A 62 5.01 17.12 -7.73
CA ASP A 62 5.22 17.90 -8.94
C ASP A 62 6.69 17.92 -9.41
N LYS A 63 6.93 18.51 -10.59
CA LYS A 63 8.29 18.71 -11.15
C LYS A 63 9.22 19.58 -10.29
N LYS A 64 8.70 20.28 -9.29
CA LYS A 64 9.44 21.14 -8.35
C LYS A 64 9.64 20.47 -6.98
N GLY A 65 9.13 19.25 -6.79
CA GLY A 65 9.22 18.52 -5.52
C GLY A 65 8.16 18.95 -4.50
N HIS A 66 7.12 19.69 -4.89
CA HIS A 66 5.99 19.97 -4.03
C HIS A 66 5.03 18.78 -4.01
N VAL A 67 4.46 18.52 -2.83
CA VAL A 67 3.55 17.42 -2.56
C VAL A 67 2.14 17.97 -2.42
N PHE A 68 1.19 17.30 -3.06
CA PHE A 68 -0.22 17.67 -3.10
C PHE A 68 -1.07 16.49 -2.69
N LEU A 69 -2.08 16.75 -1.87
CA LEU A 69 -3.16 15.80 -1.60
C LEU A 69 -4.22 15.95 -2.70
N ILE A 70 -4.70 14.83 -3.22
CA ILE A 70 -5.73 14.77 -4.26
C ILE A 70 -6.84 13.80 -3.86
N ASP A 71 -7.99 13.91 -4.51
CA ASP A 71 -9.10 12.97 -4.29
C ASP A 71 -9.59 12.91 -2.83
N TYR A 72 -9.65 14.09 -2.19
CA TYR A 72 -10.30 14.22 -0.89
C TYR A 72 -11.81 14.19 -1.09
N SER A 73 -12.42 13.05 -0.79
CA SER A 73 -13.85 12.89 -0.72
C SER A 73 -14.18 12.01 0.47
N LYS A 74 -15.25 12.32 1.19
CA LYS A 74 -15.70 11.44 2.27
C LYS A 74 -16.08 10.10 1.64
N PRO A 75 -15.49 8.97 2.04
CA PRO A 75 -15.89 7.67 1.53
C PRO A 75 -17.38 7.49 1.85
N SER A 76 -18.17 7.22 0.81
CA SER A 76 -19.63 7.01 0.96
C SER A 76 -19.93 5.62 1.53
N SER A 77 -18.94 4.72 1.49
CA SER A 77 -19.00 3.38 2.05
C SER A 77 -17.60 2.87 2.40
N CYS A 78 -17.54 1.85 3.27
CA CYS A 78 -16.29 1.19 3.64
C CYS A 78 -15.57 0.46 2.49
N PHE A 79 -16.25 0.26 1.35
CA PHE A 79 -15.70 -0.39 0.16
C PHE A 79 -14.87 0.56 -0.73
N GLU A 80 -14.96 1.87 -0.51
CA GLU A 80 -14.22 2.90 -1.26
C GLU A 80 -12.85 3.21 -0.63
N ILE A 81 -12.54 2.59 0.50
CA ILE A 81 -11.35 2.87 1.31
C ILE A 81 -10.19 1.99 0.86
N THR A 82 -8.97 2.52 0.84
CA THR A 82 -7.73 1.76 0.65
C THR A 82 -7.28 1.11 1.97
N PRO A 83 -7.58 -0.17 2.24
CA PRO A 83 -7.48 -0.72 3.60
C PRO A 83 -6.04 -0.84 4.12
N GLU A 84 -5.06 -0.82 3.22
CA GLU A 84 -3.63 -0.91 3.56
C GLU A 84 -3.16 0.29 4.40
N PHE A 85 -3.76 1.47 4.21
CA PHE A 85 -3.38 2.72 4.86
C PHE A 85 -4.41 3.20 5.90
N ALA A 86 -5.66 2.78 5.78
CA ALA A 86 -6.74 3.26 6.62
C ALA A 86 -6.52 3.02 8.13
N ALA A 87 -7.00 3.97 8.94
CA ALA A 87 -7.01 3.86 10.38
C ALA A 87 -7.99 2.78 10.88
N PRO A 88 -7.73 2.17 12.05
CA PRO A 88 -8.60 1.11 12.59
C PRO A 88 -10.07 1.53 12.72
N GLU A 89 -10.32 2.74 13.22
CA GLU A 89 -11.66 3.28 13.37
C GLU A 89 -12.39 3.47 12.03
N VAL A 90 -11.66 3.85 10.98
CA VAL A 90 -12.18 4.01 9.61
C VAL A 90 -12.53 2.64 9.00
N LEU A 91 -11.70 1.62 9.25
CA LEU A 91 -12.00 0.23 8.86
C LEU A 91 -13.23 -0.35 9.58
N MET A 92 -13.57 0.18 10.76
CA MET A 92 -14.79 -0.17 11.49
C MET A 92 -16.02 0.59 11.00
N GLY A 93 -15.89 1.43 9.97
CA GLY A 93 -16.97 2.23 9.40
C GLY A 93 -17.29 3.50 10.19
N GLN A 94 -16.41 3.96 11.07
CA GLN A 94 -16.53 5.28 11.68
C GLN A 94 -16.16 6.36 10.67
N ASP A 95 -16.72 7.56 10.84
CA ASP A 95 -16.39 8.70 10.00
C ASP A 95 -14.90 9.07 10.19
N PRO A 96 -14.16 9.30 9.09
CA PRO A 96 -12.76 9.71 9.19
C PRO A 96 -12.62 11.11 9.77
N ASP A 97 -11.61 11.29 10.62
CA ASP A 97 -11.20 12.58 11.18
C ASP A 97 -9.70 12.86 10.93
N THR A 98 -9.20 14.00 11.39
CA THR A 98 -7.78 14.38 11.28
C THR A 98 -6.86 13.30 11.85
N TYR A 99 -7.24 12.65 12.94
CA TYR A 99 -6.41 11.65 13.58
C TYR A 99 -6.32 10.38 12.73
N SER A 100 -7.40 9.99 12.06
CA SER A 100 -7.39 8.88 11.10
C SER A 100 -6.47 9.15 9.89
N ASP A 101 -6.38 10.41 9.45
CA ASP A 101 -5.42 10.83 8.42
C ASP A 101 -3.97 10.70 8.93
N LEU A 102 -3.69 11.11 10.18
CA LEU A 102 -2.36 10.95 10.78
C LEU A 102 -1.90 9.48 10.83
N PHE A 103 -2.82 8.55 11.13
CA PHE A 103 -2.51 7.13 11.09
C PHE A 103 -2.14 6.67 9.68
N SER A 104 -2.91 7.11 8.69
CA SER A 104 -2.68 6.78 7.27
C SER A 104 -1.31 7.26 6.80
N VAL A 105 -0.89 8.43 7.26
CA VAL A 105 0.46 8.96 7.02
C VAL A 105 1.54 8.06 7.62
N GLY A 106 1.37 7.57 8.85
CA GLY A 106 2.29 6.63 9.48
C GLY A 106 2.46 5.35 8.64
N ARG A 107 1.36 4.81 8.11
CA ARG A 107 1.35 3.62 7.24
C ARG A 107 2.05 3.86 5.90
N ILE A 108 1.78 5.01 5.28
CA ILE A 108 2.45 5.45 4.05
C ILE A 108 3.96 5.52 4.28
N LEU A 109 4.38 6.09 5.41
CA LEU A 109 5.79 6.28 5.72
C LEU A 109 6.52 4.96 5.96
N GLN A 110 5.90 4.02 6.69
CA GLN A 110 6.39 2.64 6.83
C GLN A 110 6.58 1.95 5.48
N LYS A 111 5.65 2.19 4.54
CA LYS A 111 5.69 1.58 3.21
C LYS A 111 6.80 2.15 2.34
N ILE A 112 6.95 3.47 2.30
CA ILE A 112 7.90 4.13 1.39
C ILE A 112 9.32 4.16 1.93
N CYS A 113 9.50 4.11 3.24
CA CYS A 113 10.81 4.15 3.89
C CYS A 113 10.95 3.03 4.94
N PRO A 114 11.17 1.77 4.51
CA PRO A 114 11.27 0.63 5.43
C PRO A 114 12.51 0.67 6.32
N LYS A 115 13.56 1.40 5.91
CA LYS A 115 14.75 1.69 6.73
C LYS A 115 14.51 2.95 7.55
N ILE A 116 13.57 2.84 8.48
CA ILE A 116 13.29 3.89 9.45
C ILE A 116 14.54 4.06 10.31
N ASP A 117 15.16 5.23 10.23
CA ASP A 117 16.27 5.66 11.06
C ASP A 117 15.72 6.31 12.34
N ASP A 118 16.52 6.39 13.41
CA ASP A 118 16.16 6.97 14.72
C ASP A 118 15.66 8.42 14.62
N ARG A 119 15.97 9.11 13.52
CA ARG A 119 15.45 10.44 13.18
C ARG A 119 13.93 10.47 12.94
N LEU A 120 13.31 9.33 12.69
CA LEU A 120 11.92 9.22 12.29
C LEU A 120 11.14 8.34 13.27
N ASP A 121 10.75 8.93 14.41
CA ASP A 121 9.85 8.26 15.33
C ASP A 121 8.45 8.22 14.73
N LEU A 122 8.07 7.05 14.20
CA LEU A 122 6.73 6.80 13.65
C LEU A 122 5.69 6.52 14.73
N MET A 123 6.12 6.22 15.96
CA MET A 123 5.21 5.79 17.02
C MET A 123 4.12 6.84 17.29
N PRO A 124 4.41 8.17 17.33
CA PRO A 124 3.37 9.18 17.51
C PRO A 124 2.32 9.24 16.41
N LEU A 125 2.62 8.81 15.18
CA LEU A 125 1.65 8.78 14.07
C LEU A 125 0.82 7.49 14.09
N LEU A 126 1.42 6.41 14.55
CA LEU A 126 0.82 5.07 14.62
C LEU A 126 0.22 4.76 15.99
N GLU A 127 0.08 5.77 16.85
CA GLU A 127 -0.58 5.64 18.15
C GLU A 127 -1.98 5.04 17.96
N PRO A 128 -2.31 3.93 18.64
CA PRO A 128 -3.58 3.25 18.45
C PRO A 128 -4.79 4.12 18.82
N LEU A 129 -4.63 4.96 19.85
CA LEU A 129 -5.65 5.91 20.26
C LEU A 129 -5.56 7.17 19.39
N PRO A 130 -6.63 7.54 18.65
CA PRO A 130 -6.62 8.71 17.78
C PRO A 130 -6.13 9.98 18.49
N LEU A 131 -6.62 10.23 19.71
CA LEU A 131 -6.29 11.41 20.51
C LEU A 131 -4.83 11.49 20.96
N ASN A 132 -4.09 10.37 20.94
CA ASN A 132 -2.67 10.35 21.28
C ASN A 132 -1.79 10.62 20.06
N ARG A 133 -2.35 10.59 18.84
CA ARG A 133 -1.61 10.88 17.62
C ARG A 133 -1.24 12.35 17.60
N LYS A 134 0.03 12.63 17.29
CA LYS A 134 0.56 14.00 17.26
C LYS A 134 1.09 14.34 15.88
N PHE A 135 0.92 15.59 15.50
CA PHE A 135 1.61 16.12 14.33
C PHE A 135 3.11 16.04 14.55
N TYR A 136 3.80 15.55 13.53
CA TYR A 136 5.26 15.62 13.47
C TYR A 136 5.67 17.05 13.13
N GLU A 137 6.58 17.62 13.92
CA GLU A 137 7.20 18.91 13.62
C GLU A 137 8.50 18.65 12.86
N SER A 138 8.57 19.15 11.63
CA SER A 138 9.79 19.10 10.83
C SER A 138 10.03 20.39 10.07
N VAL A 139 11.31 20.68 9.86
CA VAL A 139 11.78 21.82 9.08
C VAL A 139 11.89 21.41 7.62
N GLU A 140 11.61 22.33 6.72
CA GLU A 140 11.80 22.11 5.27
C GLU A 140 13.25 21.72 4.96
N CYS A 141 13.41 20.69 4.13
CA CYS A 141 14.70 20.30 3.59
C CYS A 141 14.75 20.60 2.09
N GLU A 142 15.31 21.77 1.74
CA GLU A 142 15.42 22.20 0.34
C GLU A 142 16.22 21.20 -0.51
N HIS A 143 17.25 20.57 0.08
CA HIS A 143 18.01 19.53 -0.59
C HIS A 143 17.13 18.33 -0.96
N ALA A 144 16.36 17.79 -0.02
CA ALA A 144 15.45 16.67 -0.26
C ALA A 144 14.39 17.04 -1.31
N ARG A 145 13.80 18.23 -1.21
CA ARG A 145 12.82 18.73 -2.19
C ARG A 145 13.42 18.82 -3.60
N SER A 146 14.67 19.27 -3.72
CA SER A 146 15.39 19.30 -5.00
C SER A 146 15.64 17.89 -5.56
N GLN A 147 15.91 16.89 -4.72
CA GLN A 147 16.08 15.50 -5.17
C GLN A 147 14.76 14.91 -5.67
N LEU A 148 13.66 15.13 -4.95
CA LEU A 148 12.32 14.75 -5.39
C LEU A 148 12.02 15.33 -6.79
N ALA A 149 12.25 16.63 -6.97
CA ALA A 149 12.06 17.33 -8.24
C ALA A 149 12.83 16.67 -9.41
N LYS A 150 14.13 16.38 -9.19
CA LYS A 150 14.99 15.74 -10.21
C LYS A 150 14.48 14.34 -10.58
N LYS A 151 14.07 13.55 -9.58
CA LYS A 151 13.52 12.20 -9.77
C LYS A 151 12.20 12.26 -10.56
N VAL A 152 11.27 13.15 -10.19
CA VAL A 152 9.99 13.33 -10.91
C VAL A 152 10.21 13.70 -12.38
N GLN A 153 11.06 14.70 -12.65
CA GLN A 153 11.37 15.12 -14.02
C GLN A 153 12.01 13.99 -14.84
N THR A 154 12.84 13.16 -14.21
CA THR A 154 13.48 12.01 -14.86
C THR A 154 12.45 10.93 -15.22
N LEU A 155 11.51 10.63 -14.33
CA LEU A 155 10.43 9.67 -14.61
C LEU A 155 9.52 10.12 -15.75
N GLN A 156 9.14 11.39 -15.77
CA GLN A 156 8.30 11.92 -16.83
C GLN A 156 9.01 11.87 -18.19
N LYS A 157 10.30 12.24 -18.25
CA LYS A 157 11.12 12.08 -19.47
C LYS A 157 11.20 10.61 -19.91
N LYS A 158 11.32 9.66 -18.98
CA LYS A 158 11.32 8.21 -19.28
C LYS A 158 9.97 7.78 -19.85
N LYS A 159 8.85 8.17 -19.23
CA LYS A 159 7.48 7.88 -19.71
C LYS A 159 7.21 8.47 -21.09
N GLU A 160 7.66 9.69 -21.36
CA GLU A 160 7.55 10.34 -22.67
C GLU A 160 8.33 9.59 -23.75
N ARG A 161 9.56 9.16 -23.44
CA ARG A 161 10.37 8.33 -24.35
C ARG A 161 9.68 7.00 -24.66
N SER A 162 9.23 6.27 -23.64
CA SER A 162 8.50 5.00 -23.83
C SER A 162 7.22 5.20 -24.67
N SER A 163 6.47 6.27 -24.41
CA SER A 163 5.26 6.62 -25.18
C SER A 163 5.56 7.00 -26.63
N ARG A 164 6.71 7.62 -26.91
CA ARG A 164 7.15 7.93 -28.28
C ARG A 164 7.59 6.68 -29.01
N THR A 165 8.32 5.77 -28.34
CA THR A 165 8.72 4.49 -28.92
C THR A 165 7.51 3.63 -29.27
N LEU A 166 6.53 3.52 -28.36
CA LEU A 166 5.27 2.80 -28.62
C LEU A 166 4.51 3.40 -29.82
N ARG A 167 4.36 4.73 -29.86
CA ARG A 167 3.74 5.42 -31.01
C ARG A 167 4.50 5.20 -32.32
N TRP A 168 5.84 5.15 -32.28
CA TRP A 168 6.65 4.84 -33.44
C TRP A 168 6.42 3.39 -33.90
N MET A 169 6.39 2.42 -32.98
CA MET A 169 6.10 1.01 -33.28
C MET A 169 4.73 0.82 -33.93
N ASP A 170 3.69 1.50 -33.41
CA ASP A 170 2.35 1.44 -34.00
C ASP A 170 2.31 2.04 -35.41
N ASN A 171 3.01 3.17 -35.63
CA ASN A 171 3.12 3.78 -36.96
C ASN A 171 3.88 2.88 -37.95
N VAL A 172 4.91 2.16 -37.50
CA VAL A 172 5.63 1.18 -38.33
C VAL A 172 4.73 0.01 -38.70
N LYS A 173 3.97 -0.55 -37.74
CA LYS A 173 3.00 -1.65 -37.99
C LYS A 173 1.89 -1.25 -38.97
N ARG A 174 1.36 -0.02 -38.84
CA ARG A 174 0.35 0.50 -39.79
C ARG A 174 0.91 0.66 -41.20
N ARG A 175 2.18 1.06 -41.34
CA ARG A 175 2.85 1.17 -42.65
C ARG A 175 3.20 -0.17 -43.27
N SER A 176 3.48 -1.20 -42.46
CA SER A 176 3.69 -2.56 -42.98
C SER A 176 2.38 -3.22 -43.43
N SER A 177 1.26 -3.04 -42.71
CA SER A 177 -0.04 -3.58 -43.17
C SER A 177 -0.54 -2.89 -44.45
N TRP A 178 -0.21 -1.61 -44.64
CA TRP A 178 -0.48 -0.89 -45.90
C TRP A 178 0.32 -1.41 -47.09
N ARG A 179 1.54 -1.93 -46.86
CA ARG A 179 2.38 -2.50 -47.91
C ARG A 179 1.98 -3.93 -48.31
N GLU A 180 1.30 -4.68 -47.46
CA GLU A 180 0.77 -6.02 -47.82
C GLU A 180 -0.46 -5.96 -48.74
N SER A 181 -1.23 -4.86 -48.74
CA SER A 181 -2.33 -4.66 -49.70
C SER A 181 -1.89 -4.09 -51.05
N SER A 182 -0.60 -3.80 -51.24
CA SER A 182 -0.09 -3.17 -52.47
C SER A 182 1.14 -3.91 -53.02
N LYS A 183 0.85 -4.89 -53.89
CA LYS A 183 1.73 -5.52 -54.89
C LYS A 183 2.55 -6.74 -54.44
N GLY A 184 2.34 -7.84 -55.15
CA GLY A 184 3.32 -8.90 -55.30
C GLY A 184 4.62 -8.40 -55.93
N VAL A 185 5.63 -9.28 -55.92
CA VAL A 185 7.04 -9.12 -56.30
C VAL A 185 7.98 -8.91 -55.10
N ALA A 186 8.90 -9.87 -54.99
CA ALA A 186 9.81 -10.14 -53.91
C ALA A 186 10.79 -8.99 -53.59
N VAL A 187 10.90 -8.62 -52.31
CA VAL A 187 12.07 -7.92 -51.76
C VAL A 187 12.39 -8.44 -50.35
N ARG A 188 13.70 -8.64 -50.12
CA ARG A 188 14.38 -9.37 -49.04
C ARG A 188 14.03 -8.92 -47.61
N LYS A 189 13.86 -9.93 -46.74
CA LYS A 189 13.74 -9.85 -45.28
C LYS A 189 15.06 -9.41 -44.64
N TRP A 190 15.09 -8.22 -44.06
CA TRP A 190 16.03 -7.85 -42.98
C TRP A 190 15.30 -6.90 -42.02
N VAL A 191 14.61 -7.45 -41.01
CA VAL A 191 14.32 -6.71 -39.77
C VAL A 191 14.60 -7.65 -38.61
N VAL A 192 15.86 -7.56 -38.18
CA VAL A 192 16.35 -7.62 -36.80
C VAL A 192 15.52 -8.45 -35.82
N ALA A 193 15.96 -9.69 -35.66
CA ALA A 193 15.82 -10.45 -34.42
C ALA A 193 16.71 -9.82 -33.34
N PHE A 194 16.11 -9.35 -32.25
CA PHE A 194 16.76 -9.29 -30.94
C PHE A 194 15.86 -10.02 -29.94
N LEU A 195 16.13 -11.31 -29.82
CA LEU A 195 16.10 -12.16 -28.63
C LEU A 195 15.16 -11.76 -27.49
N ALA A 196 13.95 -12.32 -27.50
CA ALA A 196 13.39 -12.87 -26.27
C ALA A 196 13.91 -14.30 -26.13
N PRO A 197 14.50 -14.72 -25.00
CA PRO A 197 14.71 -16.14 -24.75
C PRO A 197 13.33 -16.76 -24.53
N ILE A 198 12.88 -17.52 -25.53
CA ILE A 198 11.81 -18.50 -25.40
C ILE A 198 12.34 -19.59 -24.47
N TYR A 199 11.86 -19.63 -23.24
CA TYR A 199 12.03 -20.78 -22.37
C TYR A 199 10.83 -21.70 -22.62
N VAL A 200 10.97 -22.60 -23.59
CA VAL A 200 10.11 -23.78 -23.72
C VAL A 200 11.06 -24.98 -23.74
N MET A 201 11.13 -25.70 -22.63
CA MET A 201 11.67 -27.06 -22.64
C MET A 201 11.04 -27.88 -21.51
N GLY A 202 10.44 -29.00 -21.92
CA GLY A 202 10.42 -30.25 -21.15
C GLY A 202 9.31 -30.39 -20.11
N VAL A 203 8.09 -30.72 -20.55
CA VAL A 203 7.19 -31.52 -19.71
C VAL A 203 7.76 -32.94 -19.68
N VAL A 204 8.55 -33.25 -18.65
CA VAL A 204 8.77 -34.63 -18.23
C VAL A 204 7.52 -35.02 -17.45
N SER A 205 6.80 -36.01 -17.95
CA SER A 205 5.71 -36.66 -17.22
C SER A 205 6.30 -37.43 -16.04
N ALA A 206 6.51 -36.74 -14.93
CA ALA A 206 6.53 -37.38 -13.63
C ALA A 206 5.06 -37.60 -13.25
N SER A 207 4.69 -38.87 -13.07
CA SER A 207 3.48 -39.28 -12.37
C SER A 207 3.29 -38.41 -11.12
N PRO A 208 2.10 -37.87 -10.83
CA PRO A 208 1.92 -37.14 -9.59
C PRO A 208 2.09 -38.15 -8.46
N GLU A 209 3.24 -38.11 -7.78
CA GLU A 209 3.24 -38.43 -6.37
C GLU A 209 2.20 -37.50 -5.77
N PHE A 210 1.08 -38.07 -5.32
CA PHE A 210 0.08 -37.36 -4.54
C PHE A 210 0.78 -36.81 -3.31
N VAL A 211 1.25 -35.56 -3.41
CA VAL A 211 1.56 -34.75 -2.24
C VAL A 211 0.18 -34.37 -1.72
N ASP A 212 -0.22 -34.97 -0.59
CA ASP A 212 -1.43 -34.57 0.12
C ASP A 212 -1.45 -33.04 0.19
N GLU A 213 -2.49 -32.40 -0.38
CA GLU A 213 -2.67 -30.97 -0.19
C GLU A 213 -2.64 -30.71 1.32
N PRO A 214 -1.87 -29.72 1.80
CA PRO A 214 -1.77 -29.47 3.23
C PRO A 214 -3.17 -29.15 3.75
N SER A 215 -3.73 -30.12 4.46
CA SER A 215 -5.03 -30.07 5.09
C SER A 215 -4.95 -28.98 6.16
N GLY A 216 -5.71 -27.89 6.00
CA GLY A 216 -5.60 -26.71 6.83
C GLY A 216 -6.75 -25.74 6.68
N GLY A 217 -6.78 -24.74 7.56
CA GLY A 217 -7.83 -23.73 7.64
C GLY A 217 -7.27 -22.31 7.53
N VAL A 218 -8.17 -21.36 7.34
CA VAL A 218 -7.87 -19.94 7.26
C VAL A 218 -8.32 -19.27 8.54
N VAL A 219 -7.44 -18.49 9.18
CA VAL A 219 -7.76 -17.67 10.35
C VAL A 219 -7.81 -16.20 9.96
N SER A 220 -8.89 -15.53 10.34
CA SER A 220 -8.98 -14.07 10.35
C SER A 220 -9.14 -13.57 11.76
N VAL A 221 -8.43 -12.52 12.12
CA VAL A 221 -8.52 -11.87 13.43
C VAL A 221 -9.17 -10.51 13.26
N VAL A 222 -10.39 -10.37 13.77
CA VAL A 222 -11.27 -9.22 13.57
C VAL A 222 -11.74 -8.73 14.94
N THR A 223 -10.94 -7.89 15.56
CA THR A 223 -11.16 -7.37 16.92
C THR A 223 -11.09 -5.85 16.90
N SER A 224 -11.88 -5.20 17.76
CA SER A 224 -11.81 -3.76 18.01
C SER A 224 -10.54 -3.34 18.75
N ARG A 225 -9.76 -4.31 19.24
CA ARG A 225 -8.57 -4.11 20.07
C ARG A 225 -7.29 -4.41 19.29
N TRP A 226 -6.30 -3.56 19.50
CA TRP A 226 -4.99 -3.68 18.87
C TRP A 226 -4.12 -4.69 19.62
N TYR A 227 -3.92 -5.87 19.02
CA TYR A 227 -3.15 -6.95 19.58
C TYR A 227 -2.00 -7.32 18.64
N GLN A 228 -0.78 -7.41 19.18
CA GLN A 228 0.27 -8.19 18.55
C GLN A 228 -0.07 -9.66 18.73
N VAL A 229 -0.22 -10.41 17.64
CA VAL A 229 -0.62 -11.82 17.68
C VAL A 229 0.58 -12.71 17.36
N VAL A 230 0.84 -13.67 18.24
CA VAL A 230 1.88 -14.68 18.10
C VAL A 230 1.20 -16.04 18.11
N ILE A 231 1.54 -16.90 17.15
CA ILE A 231 1.06 -18.29 17.10
C ILE A 231 2.27 -19.20 17.07
N GLU A 232 2.38 -20.11 18.05
CA GLU A 232 3.50 -21.05 18.18
C GLU A 232 4.88 -20.36 18.11
N GLY A 233 5.00 -19.20 18.75
CA GLY A 233 6.23 -18.38 18.75
C GLY A 233 6.50 -17.59 17.46
N ARG A 234 5.70 -17.77 16.40
CA ARG A 234 5.77 -16.97 15.18
C ARG A 234 4.93 -15.70 15.33
N ASN A 235 5.59 -14.54 15.23
CA ASN A 235 4.89 -13.26 15.19
C ASN A 235 4.14 -13.11 13.85
N LEU A 236 2.82 -13.02 13.93
CA LEU A 236 1.95 -12.85 12.77
C LEU A 236 1.63 -11.38 12.45
N GLY A 237 2.07 -10.44 13.30
CA GLY A 237 1.81 -9.02 13.16
C GLY A 237 0.72 -8.53 14.12
N TYR A 238 0.08 -7.41 13.77
CA TYR A 238 -0.91 -6.75 14.61
C TYR A 238 -2.32 -6.89 14.01
N THR A 239 -3.34 -7.01 14.87
CA THR A 239 -4.74 -7.05 14.44
C THR A 239 -5.18 -5.74 13.77
N PRO A 240 -6.08 -5.80 12.76
CA PRO A 240 -6.69 -7.00 12.20
C PRO A 240 -5.75 -7.78 11.29
N LEU A 241 -5.83 -9.12 11.37
CA LEU A 241 -5.08 -10.03 10.50
C LEU A 241 -6.03 -10.75 9.56
N ASN A 242 -5.82 -10.60 8.25
CA ASN A 242 -6.68 -11.18 7.25
C ASN A 242 -6.04 -12.41 6.59
N LYS A 243 -6.74 -13.55 6.66
CA LYS A 243 -6.45 -14.77 5.90
C LYS A 243 -5.06 -15.37 6.18
N VAL A 244 -4.76 -15.64 7.44
CA VAL A 244 -3.59 -16.45 7.83
C VAL A 244 -3.91 -17.92 7.59
N PHE A 245 -3.17 -18.59 6.71
CA PHE A 245 -3.30 -20.03 6.52
C PHE A 245 -2.52 -20.78 7.62
N LEU A 246 -3.19 -21.74 8.26
CA LEU A 246 -2.60 -22.65 9.23
C LEU A 246 -2.95 -24.10 8.87
N PRO A 247 -2.01 -25.05 8.97
CA PRO A 247 -2.31 -26.48 8.89
C PRO A 247 -3.38 -26.90 9.90
N GLU A 248 -4.01 -28.06 9.68
CA GLU A 248 -4.93 -28.66 10.64
C GLU A 248 -4.20 -29.00 11.93
N GLY A 249 -4.77 -28.61 13.07
CA GLY A 249 -4.15 -28.82 14.38
C GLY A 249 -4.61 -27.83 15.44
N SER A 250 -4.07 -28.01 16.65
CA SER A 250 -4.30 -27.12 17.78
C SER A 250 -3.13 -26.14 17.91
N TYR A 251 -3.46 -24.86 18.05
CA TYR A 251 -2.48 -23.77 18.09
C TYR A 251 -2.70 -22.90 19.31
N LEU A 252 -1.61 -22.54 20.01
CA LEU A 252 -1.67 -21.51 21.04
C LEU A 252 -1.56 -20.13 20.41
N VAL A 253 -2.64 -19.35 20.52
CA VAL A 253 -2.67 -17.94 20.13
C VAL A 253 -2.35 -17.10 21.34
N GLN A 254 -1.26 -16.36 21.28
CA GLN A 254 -0.87 -15.38 22.29
C GLN A 254 -1.08 -13.98 21.73
N TRP A 255 -1.57 -13.08 22.57
CA TRP A 255 -1.75 -11.68 22.18
C TRP A 255 -1.26 -10.72 23.24
N THR A 256 -0.71 -9.60 22.79
CA THR A 256 -0.24 -8.53 23.65
C THR A 256 -0.73 -7.18 23.14
N SER A 257 -1.28 -6.36 24.03
CA SER A 257 -1.55 -4.93 23.82
C SER A 257 -0.82 -4.08 24.88
N SER A 258 -1.08 -2.78 24.90
CA SER A 258 -0.58 -1.86 25.93
C SER A 258 -1.13 -2.17 27.33
N SER A 259 -2.41 -2.54 27.43
CA SER A 259 -3.12 -2.80 28.69
C SER A 259 -3.21 -4.28 29.06
N ASP A 260 -3.15 -5.16 28.08
CA ASP A 260 -3.56 -6.56 28.24
C ASP A 260 -2.58 -7.52 27.60
N VAL A 261 -2.54 -8.71 28.16
CA VAL A 261 -1.93 -9.88 27.54
C VAL A 261 -2.92 -11.02 27.68
N GLY A 262 -2.86 -11.99 26.78
CA GLY A 262 -3.65 -13.18 26.93
C GLY A 262 -3.15 -14.28 26.03
N GLU A 263 -3.63 -15.48 26.30
CA GLU A 263 -3.35 -16.64 25.49
C GLU A 263 -4.54 -17.59 25.48
N ARG A 264 -4.77 -18.24 24.36
CA ARG A 264 -5.87 -19.19 24.20
C ARG A 264 -5.58 -20.15 23.05
N GLN A 265 -5.97 -21.41 23.24
CA GLN A 265 -5.90 -22.42 22.20
C GLN A 265 -7.04 -22.28 21.19
N VAL A 266 -6.72 -22.50 19.93
CA VAL A 266 -7.67 -22.64 18.82
C VAL A 266 -7.42 -23.95 18.09
N GLU A 267 -8.49 -24.62 17.69
CA GLU A 267 -8.42 -25.75 16.79
C GLU A 267 -8.72 -25.29 15.37
N ILE A 268 -7.85 -25.67 14.43
CA ILE A 268 -8.00 -25.40 13.01
C ILE A 268 -8.41 -26.70 12.34
N VAL A 269 -9.58 -26.68 11.70
CA VAL A 269 -10.10 -27.81 10.91
C VAL A 269 -9.88 -27.53 9.42
N THR A 270 -9.60 -28.56 8.64
CA THR A 270 -9.40 -28.44 7.20
C THR A 270 -10.61 -27.82 6.49
N GLY A 271 -10.35 -26.82 5.66
CA GLY A 271 -11.38 -26.07 4.91
C GLY A 271 -12.17 -25.05 5.74
N GLN A 272 -11.87 -24.92 7.04
CA GLN A 272 -12.54 -23.97 7.92
C GLN A 272 -12.04 -22.54 7.69
N HIS A 273 -12.94 -21.56 7.75
CA HIS A 273 -12.59 -20.16 7.97
C HIS A 273 -12.95 -19.77 9.40
N LEU A 274 -11.93 -19.66 10.27
CA LEU A 274 -12.09 -19.31 11.67
C LEU A 274 -11.90 -17.82 11.87
N VAL A 275 -12.88 -17.16 12.49
CA VAL A 275 -12.83 -15.73 12.81
C VAL A 275 -12.66 -15.53 14.31
N LEU A 276 -11.54 -14.94 14.72
CA LEU A 276 -11.27 -14.57 16.11
C LEU A 276 -11.74 -13.13 16.35
N SER A 277 -12.84 -12.97 17.09
CA SER A 277 -13.47 -11.68 17.39
C SER A 277 -13.21 -11.20 18.83
N ASP A 278 -13.71 -10.03 19.22
CA ASP A 278 -13.53 -9.49 20.58
C ASP A 278 -13.87 -10.48 21.71
N SER A 279 -14.93 -11.28 21.54
CA SER A 279 -15.31 -12.31 22.50
C SER A 279 -14.25 -13.38 22.69
N PHE A 280 -13.45 -13.68 21.66
CA PHE A 280 -12.33 -14.60 21.77
C PHE A 280 -11.26 -14.04 22.73
N PHE A 281 -10.91 -12.77 22.56
CA PHE A 281 -9.88 -12.09 23.34
C PHE A 281 -10.30 -11.75 24.78
N ASP A 282 -11.58 -11.41 24.99
CA ASP A 282 -12.10 -11.11 26.32
C ASP A 282 -12.04 -12.31 27.27
N SER A 283 -12.24 -13.52 26.74
CA SER A 283 -12.29 -14.75 27.53
C SER A 283 -10.92 -15.31 27.97
N GLY A 284 -9.81 -14.87 27.36
CA GLY A 284 -8.44 -15.32 27.69
C GLY A 284 -7.56 -14.23 28.27
N ARG A 285 -8.17 -13.14 28.78
CA ARG A 285 -7.49 -11.91 29.16
C ARG A 285 -6.85 -11.99 30.54
N HIS A 286 -5.62 -11.48 30.63
CA HIS A 286 -4.94 -11.15 31.88
C HIS A 286 -4.48 -9.69 31.86
N PRO A 287 -4.82 -8.87 32.88
CA PRO A 287 -4.33 -7.50 32.96
C PRO A 287 -2.81 -7.50 33.14
N LYS A 288 -2.10 -6.65 32.39
CA LYS A 288 -0.66 -6.46 32.58
C LYS A 288 -0.40 -5.89 33.97
N ARG A 289 0.28 -6.65 34.84
CA ARG A 289 0.81 -6.11 36.10
C ARG A 289 1.96 -5.17 35.79
N ASN A 290 1.77 -3.87 36.00
CA ASN A 290 2.85 -2.89 35.93
C ASN A 290 3.95 -3.27 36.94
N ARG A 291 5.17 -3.51 36.45
CA ARG A 291 6.41 -3.52 37.22
C ARG A 291 7.16 -2.24 36.91
#